data_AF-A0A368BVN8-F1
#
_entry.id   AF-A0A368BVN8-F1
#
_cell.length_a   1.000
_cell.length_b   1.000
_cell.length_c   1.000
_cell.angle_alpha   90.00
_cell.angle_beta   90.00
_cell.angle_gamma   90.00
#
_symmetry.space_group_name_H-M   'P 1'
#
loop_
_entity.id
_entity.type
_entity.pdbx_description
1 polymer ?
#
loop_
_entity_poly.entity_id
_entity_poly.type
_entity_poly.pdbx_seq_one_letter_code
_entity_poly.pdbx_strand_id
1 'polypeptide(L)'
;MDISIAVVVFLLTIFGSISLNGLLRNIAREKNWLIDIPNKSRKFHHRPTPLTGGIAIQFSMILGFLSLLFLADVKLEKEVFDFFSSNAETVDRTVYKKSLRLEESDQQTVFDLLVFENENNISSDYEVRLDGIDNSIQIKKIDEVTFRVTNGNEVSNYIIRNGEVILLDDDNNFDNSTNSFIFDTNNSFEINNFILFFILFGLALQIFTVFDDARGIPAKYRILFHIVINFFFIMATGIYIDEIGITINDQVIKLGAWGIPFTIFCVTGIINAFNMIDGLNGLCAAMICSALVGFIILTGLDVINYAFIITLGALFGFLMYNLGAFGVKRRVFLGDNGSSFLGFFIAWSCIYLSSSENSFFNPVNALWLVFIPLCDCIYVIFDRLSRKQKIFSAERNHLHHLLIEKGLSGSNVLSLMVILSMSMMALGLYAENYLNSNLSLYLFILLGLSYFLFNRLLLKND
;
A
#
# COMPACT_ATOMS: atom_id res chain seq x y z
N MET A 1 -10.92 -13.67 1.43
CA MET A 1 -9.67 -13.64 2.24
C MET A 1 -9.96 -14.13 3.67
N ASP A 2 -9.04 -14.80 4.39
CA ASP A 2 -9.33 -15.34 5.75
C ASP A 2 -9.03 -14.29 6.82
N ILE A 3 -10.07 -13.88 7.56
CA ILE A 3 -9.98 -12.95 8.69
C ILE A 3 -8.99 -13.46 9.75
N SER A 4 -8.88 -14.77 9.91
CA SER A 4 -7.94 -15.39 10.84
C SER A 4 -6.48 -15.02 10.48
N ILE A 5 -6.11 -15.13 9.20
CA ILE A 5 -4.79 -14.78 8.70
C ILE A 5 -4.54 -13.28 8.89
N ALA A 6 -5.52 -12.43 8.60
CA ALA A 6 -5.40 -10.98 8.77
C ALA A 6 -5.06 -10.60 10.23
N VAL A 7 -5.77 -11.20 11.19
CA VAL A 7 -5.52 -10.99 12.63
C VAL A 7 -4.15 -11.51 13.02
N VAL A 8 -3.75 -12.68 12.53
CA VAL A 8 -2.43 -13.27 12.84
C VAL A 8 -1.31 -12.36 12.33
N VAL A 9 -1.34 -11.92 11.06
CA VAL A 9 -0.28 -11.04 10.54
C VAL A 9 -0.27 -9.66 11.18
N PHE A 10 -1.43 -9.13 11.56
CA PHE A 10 -1.52 -7.90 12.35
C PHE A 10 -0.79 -8.03 13.69
N LEU A 11 -1.06 -9.10 14.45
CA LEU A 11 -0.42 -9.33 15.75
C LEU A 11 1.08 -9.62 15.62
N LEU A 12 1.47 -10.43 14.62
CA LEU A 12 2.88 -10.73 14.34
C LEU A 12 3.67 -9.47 14.00
N THR A 13 3.10 -8.56 13.21
CA THR A 13 3.76 -7.30 12.81
C THR A 13 3.80 -6.26 13.93
N ILE A 14 2.81 -6.25 14.84
CA ILE A 14 2.91 -5.50 16.10
C ILE A 14 4.10 -6.01 16.92
N PHE A 15 4.15 -7.31 17.16
CA PHE A 15 5.20 -7.93 17.98
C PHE A 15 6.60 -7.75 17.35
N GLY A 16 6.70 -7.96 16.03
CA GLY A 16 7.91 -7.72 15.25
C GLY A 16 8.40 -6.29 15.38
N SER A 17 7.51 -5.31 15.22
CA SER A 17 7.84 -3.88 15.34
C SER A 17 8.26 -3.51 16.76
N ILE A 18 7.59 -4.02 17.80
CA ILE A 18 7.98 -3.80 19.20
C ILE A 18 9.38 -4.36 19.48
N SER A 19 9.65 -5.58 19.01
CA SER A 19 10.92 -6.28 19.22
C SER A 19 12.07 -5.58 18.49
N LEU A 20 11.87 -5.25 17.21
CA LEU A 20 12.84 -4.54 16.38
C LEU A 20 13.15 -3.14 16.90
N ASN A 21 12.14 -2.37 17.33
CA ASN A 21 12.36 -1.06 17.94
C ASN A 21 13.20 -1.19 19.22
N GLY A 22 12.95 -2.20 20.05
CA GLY A 22 13.73 -2.46 21.26
C GLY A 22 15.20 -2.78 20.95
N LEU A 23 15.43 -3.68 19.99
CA LEU A 23 16.76 -4.12 19.57
C LEU A 23 17.55 -2.98 18.90
N LEU A 24 16.99 -2.38 17.85
CA LEU A 24 17.66 -1.35 17.06
C LEU A 24 17.97 -0.10 17.88
N ARG A 25 17.09 0.28 18.80
CA ARG A 25 17.35 1.38 19.73
C ARG A 25 18.58 1.11 20.60
N ASN A 26 18.73 -0.11 21.12
CA ASN A 26 19.86 -0.45 21.97
C ASN A 26 21.17 -0.41 21.18
N ILE A 27 21.16 -0.95 19.96
CA ILE A 27 22.30 -0.88 19.03
C ILE A 27 22.65 0.57 18.69
N ALA A 28 21.65 1.39 18.34
CA ALA A 28 21.84 2.80 18.03
C ALA A 28 22.52 3.56 19.17
N ARG A 29 22.09 3.32 20.41
CA ARG A 29 22.67 3.93 21.62
C ARG A 29 24.08 3.45 21.92
N GLU A 30 24.33 2.16 21.81
CA GLU A 30 25.64 1.56 22.07
C GLU A 30 26.67 2.04 21.04
N LYS A 31 26.29 2.10 19.77
CA LYS A 31 27.18 2.49 18.66
C LYS A 31 27.18 3.98 18.34
N ASN A 32 26.39 4.79 19.05
CA ASN A 32 26.15 6.20 18.76
C ASN A 32 25.79 6.46 17.28
N TRP A 33 24.95 5.59 16.72
CA TRP A 33 24.56 5.56 15.30
C TRP A 33 23.06 5.82 15.18
N LEU A 34 22.64 6.64 14.20
CA LEU A 34 21.25 7.05 14.02
C LEU A 34 20.64 7.61 15.30
N ILE A 35 21.32 8.57 15.93
CA ILE A 35 20.81 9.27 17.11
C ILE A 35 20.55 10.73 16.73
N ASP A 36 19.32 11.18 16.97
CA ASP A 36 19.01 12.60 16.93
C ASP A 36 19.47 13.27 18.22
N ILE A 37 20.39 14.23 18.10
CA ILE A 37 20.93 15.00 19.21
C ILE A 37 20.21 16.37 19.25
N PRO A 38 19.58 16.73 20.38
CA PRO A 38 18.85 17.98 20.48
C PRO A 38 19.77 19.19 20.41
N ASN A 39 19.57 20.04 19.41
CA ASN A 39 20.15 21.38 19.37
C ASN A 39 19.19 22.39 20.02
N LYS A 40 19.70 23.13 21.04
CA LYS A 40 18.95 24.08 21.89
C LYS A 40 18.13 25.14 21.14
N SER A 41 18.37 25.37 19.85
CA SER A 41 17.67 26.35 19.03
C SER A 41 16.53 25.79 18.16
N ARG A 42 16.38 24.46 18.00
CA ARG A 42 15.49 23.88 16.97
C ARG A 42 14.60 22.70 17.36
N LYS A 43 14.84 21.97 18.46
CA LYS A 43 14.13 20.69 18.72
C LYS A 43 13.44 20.65 20.09
N PHE A 44 12.20 20.15 20.14
CA PHE A 44 11.35 20.06 21.34
C PHE A 44 11.68 18.88 22.27
N HIS A 45 12.66 18.04 21.93
CA HIS A 45 13.12 16.97 22.80
C HIS A 45 14.40 17.37 23.53
N HIS A 46 14.52 16.98 24.80
CA HIS A 46 15.70 17.30 25.61
C HIS A 46 16.75 16.19 25.63
N ARG A 47 16.51 15.07 24.92
CA ARG A 47 17.34 13.86 25.02
C ARG A 47 17.73 13.29 23.67
N PRO A 48 18.94 12.72 23.55
CA PRO A 48 19.34 11.97 22.37
C PRO A 48 18.34 10.83 22.12
N THR A 49 17.72 10.82 20.95
CA THR A 49 16.64 9.88 20.62
C THR A 49 16.98 9.12 19.34
N PRO A 50 16.95 7.77 19.33
CA PRO A 50 17.24 6.99 18.13
C PRO A 50 16.27 7.28 16.98
N LEU A 51 16.79 7.34 15.76
CA LEU A 51 16.07 7.51 14.48
C LEU A 51 15.81 6.16 13.79
N THR A 52 15.64 5.08 14.57
CA THR A 52 15.55 3.71 14.06
C THR A 52 14.13 3.25 13.75
N GLY A 53 13.12 4.10 13.95
CA GLY A 53 11.71 3.74 13.87
C GLY A 53 11.29 3.24 12.50
N GLY A 54 11.69 3.94 11.43
CA GLY A 54 11.41 3.53 10.06
C GLY A 54 11.98 2.16 9.70
N ILE A 55 13.24 1.90 10.08
CA ILE A 55 13.89 0.59 9.90
C ILE A 55 13.07 -0.51 10.57
N ALA A 56 12.64 -0.29 11.82
CA ALA A 56 11.84 -1.27 12.55
C ALA A 56 10.49 -1.54 11.88
N ILE A 57 9.82 -0.50 11.35
CA ILE A 57 8.55 -0.64 10.64
C ILE A 57 8.74 -1.47 9.37
N GLN A 58 9.69 -1.10 8.51
CA GLN A 58 9.87 -1.78 7.23
C GLN A 58 10.30 -3.24 7.39
N PHE A 59 11.23 -3.53 8.30
CA PHE A 59 11.62 -4.92 8.58
C PHE A 59 10.46 -5.71 9.20
N SER A 60 9.63 -5.10 10.04
CA SER A 60 8.42 -5.77 10.55
C SER A 60 7.43 -6.06 9.42
N MET A 61 7.26 -5.13 8.46
CA MET A 61 6.42 -5.36 7.29
C MET A 61 6.92 -6.52 6.43
N ILE A 62 8.24 -6.61 6.19
CA ILE A 62 8.85 -7.72 5.46
C ILE A 62 8.64 -9.03 6.19
N LEU A 63 8.80 -9.07 7.53
CA LEU A 63 8.50 -10.26 8.33
C LEU A 63 7.02 -10.66 8.24
N GLY A 64 6.11 -9.68 8.27
CA GLY A 64 4.68 -9.92 8.06
C GLY A 64 4.37 -10.51 6.68
N PHE A 65 5.00 -9.97 5.64
CA PHE A 65 4.85 -10.45 4.28
C PHE A 65 5.43 -11.87 4.10
N LEU A 66 6.62 -12.14 4.65
CA LEU A 66 7.20 -13.47 4.67
C LEU A 66 6.32 -14.47 5.42
N SER A 67 5.65 -14.03 6.49
CA SER A 67 4.71 -14.88 7.24
C SER A 67 3.50 -15.28 6.39
N LEU A 68 3.04 -14.42 5.46
CA LEU A 68 1.97 -14.79 4.53
C LEU A 68 2.36 -15.96 3.63
N LEU A 69 3.63 -16.08 3.24
CA LEU A 69 4.12 -17.22 2.44
C LEU A 69 3.91 -18.57 3.14
N PHE A 70 3.77 -18.57 4.47
CA PHE A 70 3.53 -19.78 5.26
C PHE A 70 2.07 -19.93 5.71
N LEU A 71 1.31 -18.83 5.74
CA LEU A 71 -0.04 -18.79 6.30
C LEU A 71 -1.14 -18.78 5.24
N ALA A 72 -0.84 -18.33 4.02
CA ALA A 72 -1.77 -18.29 2.91
C ALA A 72 -1.25 -19.14 1.74
N ASP A 73 -2.15 -19.67 0.93
CA ASP A 73 -1.78 -20.22 -0.37
C ASP A 73 -1.27 -19.06 -1.22
N VAL A 74 0.00 -19.08 -1.65
CA VAL A 74 0.58 -17.99 -2.43
C VAL A 74 0.67 -18.39 -3.90
N LYS A 75 0.08 -17.57 -4.77
CA LYS A 75 0.27 -17.65 -6.22
C LYS A 75 1.32 -16.62 -6.62
N LEU A 76 2.39 -17.07 -7.23
CA LEU A 76 3.32 -16.17 -7.91
C LEU A 76 2.85 -15.97 -9.34
N GLU A 77 2.69 -14.70 -9.73
CA GLU A 77 2.48 -14.35 -11.13
C GLU A 77 3.75 -14.67 -11.92
N LYS A 78 3.61 -15.34 -13.08
CA LYS A 78 4.77 -15.81 -13.85
C LYS A 78 5.67 -14.70 -14.39
N GLU A 79 5.12 -13.51 -14.63
CA GLU A 79 5.88 -12.34 -15.09
C GLU A 79 7.01 -11.94 -14.12
N VAL A 80 6.84 -12.22 -12.83
CA VAL A 80 7.87 -11.99 -11.80
C VAL A 80 9.14 -12.80 -12.09
N PHE A 81 8.99 -14.03 -12.59
CA PHE A 81 10.12 -14.91 -12.89
C PHE A 81 10.82 -14.48 -14.19
N ASP A 82 10.05 -14.06 -15.20
CA ASP A 82 10.56 -13.63 -16.50
C ASP A 82 11.38 -12.33 -16.44
N PHE A 83 11.09 -11.43 -15.48
CA PHE A 83 11.94 -10.26 -15.24
C PHE A 83 13.37 -10.63 -14.79
N PHE A 84 13.52 -11.70 -14.01
CA PHE A 84 14.83 -12.19 -13.53
C PHE A 84 15.47 -13.23 -14.46
N SER A 85 14.67 -13.88 -15.30
CA SER A 85 15.08 -14.90 -16.26
C SER A 85 15.23 -14.30 -17.66
N SER A 86 16.47 -14.03 -18.07
CA SER A 86 16.80 -13.58 -19.43
C SER A 86 16.67 -14.67 -20.50
N ASN A 87 15.83 -15.69 -20.31
CA ASN A 87 15.70 -16.82 -21.23
C ASN A 87 14.29 -16.87 -21.79
N ALA A 88 14.13 -16.29 -22.98
CA ALA A 88 13.01 -16.55 -23.86
C ALA A 88 13.12 -17.99 -24.42
N GLU A 89 12.68 -18.97 -23.64
CA GLU A 89 12.30 -20.28 -24.19
C GLU A 89 10.82 -20.50 -23.91
N THR A 90 10.09 -20.89 -24.96
CA THR A 90 8.66 -21.22 -24.92
C THR A 90 8.45 -22.47 -24.05
N VAL A 91 8.27 -22.26 -22.76
CA VAL A 91 7.90 -23.30 -21.79
C VAL A 91 6.40 -23.18 -21.55
N ASP A 92 5.65 -24.28 -21.74
CA ASP A 92 4.21 -24.34 -21.53
C ASP A 92 3.79 -23.66 -20.22
N ARG A 93 2.92 -22.65 -20.33
CA ARG A 93 2.60 -21.71 -19.25
C ARG A 93 1.63 -22.32 -18.24
N THR A 94 2.14 -22.94 -17.19
CA THR A 94 1.38 -23.16 -15.93
C THR A 94 0.83 -21.84 -15.36
N VAL A 95 -0.49 -21.67 -15.32
CA VAL A 95 -1.21 -20.49 -14.79
C VAL A 95 -1.66 -20.70 -13.33
N TYR A 96 -1.86 -21.96 -12.91
CA TYR A 96 -2.32 -22.26 -11.55
C TYR A 96 -1.69 -23.56 -11.05
N LYS A 97 -1.24 -23.57 -9.78
CA LYS A 97 -0.74 -24.76 -9.08
C LYS A 97 -1.41 -24.86 -7.71
N LYS A 98 -2.06 -25.98 -7.40
CA LYS A 98 -2.61 -26.28 -6.06
C LYS A 98 -2.24 -27.70 -5.63
N SER A 99 -1.60 -27.83 -4.46
CA SER A 99 -1.33 -29.14 -3.88
C SER A 99 -2.58 -29.67 -3.19
N LEU A 100 -3.10 -30.80 -3.68
CA LEU A 100 -4.24 -31.53 -3.14
C LEU A 100 -3.75 -32.67 -2.25
N ARG A 101 -4.40 -32.87 -1.11
CA ARG A 101 -4.15 -34.02 -0.22
C ARG A 101 -5.36 -34.93 -0.25
N LEU A 102 -5.16 -36.18 -0.65
CA LEU A 102 -6.17 -37.24 -0.54
C LEU A 102 -5.84 -38.10 0.67
N GLU A 103 -6.78 -38.15 1.62
CA GLU A 103 -6.78 -39.11 2.73
C GLU A 103 -7.68 -40.28 2.36
N GLU A 104 -7.09 -41.37 1.88
CA GLU A 104 -7.74 -42.68 1.86
C GLU A 104 -7.13 -43.55 2.95
N SER A 105 -7.98 -44.39 3.56
CA SER A 105 -7.74 -45.18 4.76
C SER A 105 -6.34 -45.85 4.81
N ASP A 106 -5.42 -45.20 5.53
CA ASP A 106 -4.02 -45.54 5.84
C ASP A 106 -2.89 -45.04 4.90
N GLN A 107 -3.16 -44.25 3.85
CA GLN A 107 -2.11 -43.55 3.09
C GLN A 107 -2.49 -42.11 2.72
N GLN A 108 -1.63 -41.15 3.10
CA GLN A 108 -1.71 -39.76 2.62
C GLN A 108 -0.95 -39.63 1.31
N THR A 109 -1.68 -39.27 0.24
CA THR A 109 -1.09 -39.02 -1.07
C THR A 109 -1.25 -37.54 -1.41
N VAL A 110 -0.15 -36.87 -1.77
CA VAL A 110 -0.12 -35.46 -2.17
C VAL A 110 0.01 -35.39 -3.68
N PHE A 111 -0.89 -34.68 -4.34
CA PHE A 111 -0.86 -34.44 -5.78
C PHE A 111 -0.79 -32.94 -6.06
N ASP A 112 -0.08 -32.53 -7.10
CA ASP A 112 -0.12 -31.14 -7.56
C ASP A 112 -1.08 -31.02 -8.75
N LEU A 113 -2.10 -30.19 -8.62
CA LEU A 113 -2.98 -29.79 -9.72
C LEU A 113 -2.32 -28.62 -10.47
N LEU A 114 -2.03 -28.83 -11.75
CA LEU A 114 -1.37 -27.86 -12.63
C LEU A 114 -2.33 -27.46 -13.75
N VAL A 115 -2.63 -26.18 -13.90
CA VAL A 115 -3.45 -25.64 -15.01
C VAL A 115 -2.53 -24.88 -15.95
N PHE A 116 -2.64 -25.13 -17.25
CA PHE A 116 -1.89 -24.46 -18.31
C PHE A 116 -2.86 -23.69 -19.21
N GLU A 117 -2.47 -22.53 -19.71
CA GLU A 117 -3.24 -21.75 -20.69
C GLU A 117 -2.57 -21.81 -22.06
N ASN A 118 -3.35 -22.10 -23.10
CA ASN A 118 -2.84 -22.31 -24.46
C ASN A 118 -3.02 -21.05 -25.33
N GLU A 119 -1.97 -20.25 -25.49
CA GLU A 119 -2.02 -18.93 -26.16
C GLU A 119 -2.30 -18.98 -27.67
N ASN A 120 -2.23 -20.15 -28.31
CA ASN A 120 -2.37 -20.25 -29.77
C ASN A 120 -3.83 -20.18 -30.27
N ASN A 121 -4.82 -20.10 -29.37
CA ASN A 121 -6.23 -19.95 -29.71
C ASN A 121 -6.84 -18.71 -29.06
N ILE A 122 -7.66 -17.97 -29.81
CA ILE A 122 -8.45 -16.82 -29.33
C ILE A 122 -9.53 -17.26 -28.30
N SER A 123 -9.65 -18.57 -28.02
CA SER A 123 -10.46 -19.13 -26.95
C SER A 123 -9.59 -19.51 -25.75
N SER A 124 -10.00 -19.12 -24.53
CA SER A 124 -9.37 -19.51 -23.27
C SER A 124 -9.53 -21.03 -23.05
N ASP A 125 -8.61 -21.78 -23.64
CA ASP A 125 -8.49 -23.23 -23.52
C ASP A 125 -7.47 -23.53 -22.40
N TYR A 126 -7.91 -24.24 -21.37
CA TYR A 126 -7.11 -24.64 -20.22
C TYR A 126 -6.82 -26.15 -20.26
N GLU A 127 -5.60 -26.53 -19.92
CA GLU A 127 -5.23 -27.93 -19.72
C GLU A 127 -4.93 -28.18 -18.24
N VAL A 128 -5.59 -29.16 -17.63
CA VAL A 128 -5.39 -29.53 -16.23
C VAL A 128 -4.67 -30.86 -16.17
N ARG A 129 -3.51 -30.90 -15.50
CA ARG A 129 -2.72 -32.11 -15.24
C ARG A 129 -2.61 -32.38 -13.74
N LEU A 130 -2.64 -33.65 -13.38
CA LEU A 130 -2.33 -34.12 -12.03
C LEU A 130 -0.91 -34.69 -12.06
N ASP A 131 -0.02 -34.16 -11.21
CA ASP A 131 1.36 -34.61 -11.15
C ASP A 131 1.43 -36.11 -10.80
N GLY A 132 2.05 -36.91 -11.68
CA GLY A 132 2.12 -38.38 -11.58
C GLY A 132 1.04 -39.18 -12.31
N ILE A 133 0.09 -38.54 -13.02
CA ILE A 133 -0.94 -39.21 -13.82
C ILE A 133 -0.90 -38.70 -15.27
N ASP A 134 -0.76 -39.60 -16.25
CA ASP A 134 -0.65 -39.27 -17.69
C ASP A 134 -1.96 -38.77 -18.36
N ASN A 135 -3.04 -38.58 -17.60
CA ASN A 135 -4.30 -38.06 -18.13
C ASN A 135 -4.38 -36.54 -17.94
N SER A 136 -4.51 -35.82 -19.05
CA SER A 136 -4.82 -34.39 -19.08
C SER A 136 -6.32 -34.16 -19.28
N ILE A 137 -6.92 -33.30 -18.48
CA ILE A 137 -8.29 -32.82 -18.68
C ILE A 137 -8.23 -31.50 -19.45
N GLN A 138 -8.95 -31.39 -20.55
CA GLN A 138 -9.08 -30.14 -21.31
C GLN A 138 -10.33 -29.40 -20.89
N ILE A 139 -10.23 -28.10 -20.62
CA ILE A 139 -11.34 -27.24 -20.25
C ILE A 139 -11.40 -26.07 -21.21
N LYS A 140 -12.51 -25.92 -21.92
CA LYS A 140 -12.74 -24.86 -22.89
C LYS A 140 -13.87 -23.95 -22.43
N LYS A 141 -13.60 -22.66 -22.31
CA LYS A 141 -14.65 -21.67 -22.01
C LYS A 141 -15.55 -21.46 -23.24
N ILE A 142 -16.85 -21.70 -23.09
CA ILE A 142 -17.83 -21.49 -24.17
C ILE A 142 -18.40 -20.07 -24.08
N ASP A 143 -18.77 -19.63 -22.88
CA ASP A 143 -19.25 -18.28 -22.58
C ASP A 143 -18.83 -17.87 -21.15
N GLU A 144 -19.39 -16.77 -20.60
CA GLU A 144 -19.00 -16.28 -19.27
C GLU A 144 -19.23 -17.27 -18.12
N VAL A 145 -20.21 -18.17 -18.26
CA VAL A 145 -20.63 -19.08 -17.19
C VAL A 145 -20.51 -20.55 -17.56
N THR A 146 -20.42 -20.90 -18.84
CA THR A 146 -20.43 -22.28 -19.33
C THR A 146 -19.04 -22.72 -19.84
N PHE A 147 -18.63 -23.90 -19.39
CA PHE A 147 -17.34 -24.53 -19.67
C PHE A 147 -17.55 -25.93 -20.23
N ARG A 148 -16.82 -26.29 -21.29
CA ARG A 148 -16.74 -27.66 -21.80
C ARG A 148 -15.51 -28.34 -21.24
N VAL A 149 -15.70 -29.46 -20.58
CA VAL A 149 -14.63 -30.29 -20.03
C VAL A 149 -14.53 -31.57 -20.87
N THR A 150 -13.33 -31.90 -21.31
CA THR A 150 -13.02 -33.12 -22.08
C THR A 150 -11.98 -33.93 -21.32
N ASN A 151 -12.36 -35.15 -20.95
CA ASN A 151 -11.50 -36.11 -20.27
C ASN A 151 -11.39 -37.37 -21.14
N GLY A 152 -10.31 -37.49 -21.90
CA GLY A 152 -10.17 -38.54 -22.91
C GLY A 152 -11.27 -38.45 -23.98
N ASN A 153 -12.18 -39.43 -24.00
CA ASN A 153 -13.31 -39.48 -24.95
C ASN A 153 -14.62 -38.91 -24.38
N GLU A 154 -14.68 -38.61 -23.09
CA GLU A 154 -15.87 -38.06 -22.45
C GLU A 154 -15.86 -36.54 -22.56
N VAL A 155 -16.97 -35.97 -23.06
CA VAL A 155 -17.17 -34.53 -23.20
C VAL A 155 -18.42 -34.17 -22.41
N SER A 156 -18.27 -33.21 -21.51
CA SER A 156 -19.34 -32.75 -20.62
C SER A 156 -19.33 -31.24 -20.52
N ASN A 157 -20.52 -30.61 -20.48
CA ASN A 157 -20.64 -29.17 -20.31
C ASN A 157 -21.03 -28.86 -18.86
N TYR A 158 -20.45 -27.81 -18.29
CA TYR A 158 -20.70 -27.36 -16.94
C TYR A 158 -21.05 -25.87 -16.93
N ILE A 159 -21.87 -25.44 -15.98
CA ILE A 159 -22.17 -24.02 -15.73
C ILE A 159 -21.78 -23.61 -14.32
N ILE A 160 -21.24 -22.41 -14.17
CA ILE A 160 -20.94 -21.78 -12.87
C ILE A 160 -22.08 -20.84 -12.50
N ARG A 161 -22.78 -21.13 -11.40
CA ARG A 161 -23.78 -20.22 -10.82
C ARG A 161 -23.62 -20.16 -9.31
N ASN A 162 -23.58 -18.95 -8.75
CA ASN A 162 -23.44 -18.72 -7.31
C ASN A 162 -22.24 -19.44 -6.66
N GLY A 163 -21.15 -19.67 -7.41
CA GLY A 163 -19.98 -20.41 -6.94
C GLY A 163 -20.11 -21.93 -6.99
N GLU A 164 -21.22 -22.46 -7.50
CA GLU A 164 -21.43 -23.89 -7.73
C GLU A 164 -21.18 -24.24 -9.20
N VAL A 165 -20.51 -25.37 -9.43
CA VAL A 165 -20.34 -25.97 -10.76
C VAL A 165 -21.40 -27.04 -10.96
N ILE A 166 -22.26 -26.86 -11.95
CA ILE A 166 -23.40 -27.74 -12.24
C ILE A 166 -23.17 -28.41 -13.60
N LEU A 167 -23.34 -29.73 -13.68
CA LEU A 167 -23.28 -30.48 -14.94
C LEU A 167 -24.56 -30.24 -15.76
N LEU A 168 -24.39 -30.05 -17.06
CA LEU A 168 -25.49 -30.01 -18.03
C LEU A 168 -25.61 -31.38 -18.69
N ASP A 169 -26.84 -31.90 -18.74
CA ASP A 169 -27.18 -33.11 -19.50
C ASP A 169 -27.04 -32.87 -21.03
N ASP A 170 -27.09 -33.92 -21.85
CA ASP A 170 -26.90 -33.86 -23.31
C ASP A 170 -27.87 -32.88 -24.03
N ASP A 171 -29.02 -32.59 -23.42
CA ASP A 171 -30.02 -31.60 -23.86
C ASP A 171 -29.82 -30.19 -23.25
N ASN A 172 -28.69 -29.92 -22.60
CA ASN A 172 -28.38 -28.72 -21.80
C ASN A 172 -29.36 -28.45 -20.63
N ASN A 173 -30.00 -29.49 -20.09
CA ASN A 173 -30.85 -29.39 -18.92
C ASN A 173 -30.04 -29.61 -17.62
N PHE A 174 -30.52 -29.05 -16.51
CA PHE A 174 -29.89 -29.20 -15.21
C PHE A 174 -29.97 -30.65 -14.73
N ASP A 175 -28.83 -31.31 -14.58
CA ASP A 175 -28.78 -32.60 -13.92
C ASP A 175 -28.69 -32.39 -12.39
N ASN A 176 -29.81 -32.59 -11.71
CA ASN A 176 -29.90 -32.44 -10.25
C ASN A 176 -29.22 -33.58 -9.47
N SER A 177 -28.54 -34.52 -10.15
CA SER A 177 -27.86 -35.66 -9.51
C SER A 177 -26.38 -35.42 -9.17
N THR A 178 -25.80 -34.28 -9.55
CA THR A 178 -24.37 -34.02 -9.29
C THR A 178 -24.11 -33.41 -7.93
N ASN A 179 -23.16 -34.01 -7.21
CA ASN A 179 -22.56 -33.44 -5.99
C ASN A 179 -22.12 -32.00 -6.28
N SER A 180 -22.63 -31.04 -5.50
CA SER A 180 -22.13 -29.67 -5.53
C SER A 180 -20.68 -29.68 -5.06
N PHE A 181 -19.74 -29.49 -5.98
CA PHE A 181 -18.36 -29.22 -5.62
C PHE A 181 -18.32 -27.78 -5.12
N ILE A 182 -18.33 -27.61 -3.80
CA ILE A 182 -17.96 -26.34 -3.18
C ILE A 182 -16.48 -26.15 -3.48
N PHE A 183 -16.16 -25.26 -4.42
CA PHE A 183 -14.78 -24.82 -4.59
C PHE A 183 -14.42 -24.07 -3.33
N ASP A 184 -13.57 -24.69 -2.52
CA ASP A 184 -12.84 -24.01 -1.47
C ASP A 184 -11.94 -22.99 -2.18
N THR A 185 -12.48 -21.78 -2.37
CA THR A 185 -11.79 -20.57 -2.80
C THR A 185 -10.85 -20.17 -1.66
N ASN A 186 -9.89 -21.03 -1.38
CA ASN A 186 -8.79 -20.73 -0.48
C ASN A 186 -8.02 -19.59 -1.10
N ASN A 187 -8.40 -18.39 -0.66
CA ASN A 187 -7.65 -17.17 -0.40
C ASN A 187 -6.21 -17.17 -0.88
N SER A 188 -6.02 -17.35 -2.19
CA SER A 188 -4.69 -17.37 -2.73
C SER A 188 -4.18 -15.94 -2.82
N PHE A 189 -3.14 -15.61 -2.05
CA PHE A 189 -2.48 -14.32 -2.13
C PHE A 189 -1.61 -14.27 -3.38
N GLU A 190 -1.89 -13.35 -4.30
CA GLU A 190 -1.16 -13.18 -5.54
C GLU A 190 -0.01 -12.18 -5.35
N ILE A 191 1.22 -12.63 -5.64
CA ILE A 191 2.39 -11.76 -5.70
C ILE A 191 2.56 -11.32 -7.15
N ASN A 192 2.16 -10.08 -7.42
CA ASN A 192 2.33 -9.44 -8.72
C ASN A 192 3.62 -8.60 -8.79
N ASN A 193 3.93 -8.15 -10.01
CA ASN A 193 5.09 -7.28 -10.28
C ASN A 193 5.08 -6.01 -9.42
N PHE A 194 3.91 -5.41 -9.21
CA PHE A 194 3.77 -4.22 -8.39
C PHE A 194 4.26 -4.45 -6.95
N ILE A 195 3.79 -5.51 -6.27
CA ILE A 195 4.19 -5.83 -4.90
C ILE A 195 5.70 -6.08 -4.80
N LEU A 196 6.26 -6.84 -5.76
CA LEU A 196 7.68 -7.14 -5.78
C LEU A 196 8.53 -5.88 -5.91
N PHE A 197 8.26 -5.06 -6.94
CA PHE A 197 8.98 -3.81 -7.14
C PHE A 197 8.73 -2.83 -5.99
N PHE A 198 7.53 -2.84 -5.39
CA PHE A 198 7.24 -2.03 -4.22
C PHE A 198 8.18 -2.37 -3.05
N ILE A 199 8.41 -3.66 -2.78
CA ILE A 199 9.36 -4.09 -1.74
C ILE A 199 10.79 -3.68 -2.12
N LEU A 200 11.23 -3.93 -3.35
CA LEU A 200 12.61 -3.65 -3.79
C LEU A 200 12.94 -2.15 -3.80
N PHE A 201 12.10 -1.33 -4.41
CA PHE A 201 12.27 0.12 -4.49
C PHE A 201 12.02 0.80 -3.14
N GLY A 202 11.07 0.28 -2.33
CA GLY A 202 10.88 0.73 -0.96
C GLY A 202 12.12 0.48 -0.09
N LEU A 203 12.80 -0.66 -0.24
CA LEU A 203 14.06 -0.95 0.43
C LEU A 203 15.19 -0.05 -0.04
N ALA A 204 15.33 0.17 -1.35
CA ALA A 204 16.31 1.09 -1.91
C ALA A 204 16.12 2.52 -1.39
N LEU A 205 14.87 2.99 -1.30
CA LEU A 205 14.51 4.28 -0.70
C LEU A 205 14.93 4.36 0.77
N GLN A 206 14.61 3.33 1.56
CA GLN A 206 14.96 3.29 2.97
C GLN A 206 16.47 3.30 3.16
N ILE A 207 17.23 2.53 2.39
CA ILE A 207 18.70 2.48 2.50
C ILE A 207 19.30 3.86 2.25
N PHE A 208 18.85 4.56 1.20
CA PHE A 208 19.30 5.92 0.90
C PHE A 208 18.96 6.89 2.03
N THR A 209 17.75 6.85 2.55
CA THR A 209 17.28 7.76 3.60
C THR A 209 17.84 7.44 4.99
N VAL A 210 18.19 6.19 5.28
CA VAL A 210 19.00 5.82 6.46
C VAL A 210 20.41 6.40 6.36
N PHE A 211 21.01 6.35 5.17
CA PHE A 211 22.31 6.98 4.94
C PHE A 211 22.22 8.51 5.10
N ASP A 212 21.10 9.10 4.67
CA ASP A 212 20.78 10.50 4.88
C ASP A 212 20.66 10.85 6.37
N ASP A 213 19.85 10.13 7.15
CA ASP A 213 19.74 10.33 8.60
C ASP A 213 21.09 10.18 9.32
N ALA A 214 22.01 9.36 8.78
CA ALA A 214 23.34 9.16 9.36
C ALA A 214 24.37 10.25 8.98
N ARG A 215 24.22 10.91 7.81
CA ARG A 215 25.26 11.83 7.25
C ARG A 215 24.78 13.24 6.93
N GLY A 216 23.47 13.50 6.89
CA GLY A 216 22.87 14.79 6.58
C GLY A 216 23.04 15.22 5.12
N ILE A 217 22.38 14.52 4.19
CA ILE A 217 22.39 14.85 2.77
C ILE A 217 21.56 16.12 2.51
N PRO A 218 22.05 17.06 1.66
CA PRO A 218 21.28 18.21 1.24
C PRO A 218 19.94 17.84 0.57
N ALA A 219 18.85 18.53 0.91
CA ALA A 219 17.49 18.27 0.43
C ALA A 219 17.37 18.16 -1.11
N LYS A 220 18.18 18.90 -1.86
CA LYS A 220 18.19 18.82 -3.35
C LYS A 220 18.53 17.42 -3.87
N TYR A 221 19.45 16.70 -3.22
CA TYR A 221 19.84 15.35 -3.63
C TYR A 221 18.82 14.32 -3.16
N ARG A 222 18.16 14.56 -2.02
CA ARG A 222 17.04 13.73 -1.54
C ARG A 222 15.88 13.76 -2.54
N ILE A 223 15.47 14.95 -2.96
CA ILE A 223 14.41 15.12 -3.97
C ILE A 223 14.81 14.52 -5.32
N LEU A 224 16.06 14.73 -5.75
CA LEU A 224 16.56 14.11 -6.99
C LEU A 224 16.48 12.58 -6.91
N PHE A 225 16.85 11.99 -5.77
CA PHE A 225 16.75 10.54 -5.56
C PHE A 225 15.29 10.07 -5.59
N HIS A 226 14.35 10.80 -4.96
CA HIS A 226 12.92 10.50 -5.03
C HIS A 226 12.37 10.57 -6.46
N ILE A 227 12.85 11.52 -7.28
CA ILE A 227 12.46 11.61 -8.70
C ILE A 227 12.96 10.39 -9.47
N VAL A 228 14.24 10.04 -9.31
CA VAL A 228 14.87 8.93 -10.02
C VAL A 228 14.24 7.60 -9.64
N ILE A 229 13.99 7.37 -8.34
CA ILE A 229 13.43 6.10 -7.87
C ILE A 229 11.99 5.90 -8.37
N ASN A 230 11.18 6.97 -8.40
CA ASN A 230 9.81 6.91 -8.93
C ASN A 230 9.79 6.73 -10.45
N PHE A 231 10.73 7.33 -11.19
CA PHE A 231 10.86 7.09 -12.62
C PHE A 231 11.11 5.61 -12.91
N PHE A 232 12.10 5.00 -12.25
CA PHE A 232 12.39 3.57 -12.45
C PHE A 232 11.26 2.66 -11.96
N PHE A 233 10.56 3.04 -10.90
CA PHE A 233 9.38 2.30 -10.43
C PHE A 233 8.27 2.27 -11.51
N ILE A 234 7.98 3.40 -12.14
CA ILE A 234 7.02 3.48 -13.25
C ILE A 234 7.48 2.60 -14.42
N MET A 235 8.75 2.66 -14.78
CA MET A 235 9.29 1.85 -15.88
C MET A 235 9.22 0.34 -15.60
N ALA A 236 9.37 -0.07 -14.33
CA ALA A 236 9.34 -1.46 -13.92
C ALA A 236 7.90 -2.01 -13.80
N THR A 237 6.94 -1.17 -13.41
CA THR A 237 5.56 -1.60 -13.13
C THR A 237 4.57 -1.24 -14.23
N GLY A 238 4.88 -0.29 -15.10
CA GLY A 238 3.95 0.29 -16.06
C GLY A 238 2.87 1.18 -15.43
N ILE A 239 2.82 1.30 -14.10
CA ILE A 239 1.75 1.98 -13.37
C ILE A 239 2.07 3.47 -13.22
N TYR A 240 1.15 4.31 -13.68
CA TYR A 240 1.18 5.76 -13.51
C TYR A 240 -0.25 6.32 -13.60
N ILE A 241 -0.42 7.58 -13.23
CA ILE A 241 -1.68 8.32 -13.36
C ILE A 241 -1.90 8.64 -14.84
N ASP A 242 -2.65 7.79 -15.53
CA ASP A 242 -3.09 7.97 -16.93
C ASP A 242 -4.34 8.86 -17.01
N GLU A 243 -5.18 8.86 -15.98
CA GLU A 243 -6.41 9.62 -15.86
C GLU A 243 -6.48 10.38 -14.52
N ILE A 244 -6.87 11.66 -14.56
CA ILE A 244 -6.96 12.50 -13.33
C ILE A 244 -8.27 12.24 -12.57
N GLY A 245 -9.23 11.55 -13.18
CA GLY A 245 -10.55 11.31 -12.58
C GLY A 245 -11.50 12.50 -12.66
N ILE A 246 -11.13 13.58 -13.36
CA ILE A 246 -11.96 14.77 -13.61
C ILE A 246 -12.58 14.66 -14.99
N THR A 247 -13.84 15.11 -15.14
CA THR A 247 -14.54 15.17 -16.42
C THR A 247 -14.71 16.60 -16.94
N ILE A 248 -14.44 16.82 -18.23
CA ILE A 248 -14.80 18.06 -18.94
C ILE A 248 -15.73 17.67 -20.08
N ASN A 249 -16.92 18.26 -20.17
CA ASN A 249 -17.96 17.89 -21.13
C ASN A 249 -18.23 16.38 -21.13
N ASP A 250 -18.38 15.78 -19.94
CA ASP A 250 -18.61 14.35 -19.71
C ASP A 250 -17.50 13.40 -20.21
N GLN A 251 -16.33 13.93 -20.58
CA GLN A 251 -15.16 13.13 -20.94
C GLN A 251 -14.08 13.20 -19.86
N VAL A 252 -13.56 12.04 -19.45
CA VAL A 252 -12.45 11.94 -18.49
C VAL A 252 -11.16 12.47 -19.13
N ILE A 253 -10.43 13.30 -18.40
CA ILE A 253 -9.15 13.85 -18.86
C ILE A 253 -8.07 12.76 -18.77
N LYS A 254 -7.60 12.30 -19.93
CA LYS A 254 -6.43 11.42 -20.08
C LYS A 254 -5.15 12.26 -20.23
N LEU A 255 -4.11 11.90 -19.48
CA LEU A 255 -2.79 12.53 -19.53
C LEU A 255 -1.85 11.88 -20.55
N GLY A 256 -2.07 10.60 -20.87
CA GLY A 256 -1.16 9.82 -21.72
C GLY A 256 0.28 9.89 -21.18
N ALA A 257 1.27 10.15 -22.04
CA ALA A 257 2.68 10.22 -21.65
C ALA A 257 3.00 11.32 -20.61
N TRP A 258 2.18 12.38 -20.51
CA TRP A 258 2.32 13.40 -19.46
C TRP A 258 1.93 12.88 -18.07
N GLY A 259 1.27 11.73 -18.01
CA GLY A 259 0.97 11.02 -16.77
C GLY A 259 2.22 10.62 -16.00
N ILE A 260 3.31 10.28 -16.69
CA ILE A 260 4.59 9.91 -16.06
C ILE A 260 5.18 11.07 -15.23
N PRO A 261 5.51 12.25 -15.81
CA PRO A 261 6.05 13.35 -15.02
C PRO A 261 5.06 13.87 -13.97
N PHE A 262 3.75 13.81 -14.24
CA PHE A 262 2.73 14.17 -13.26
C PHE A 262 2.74 13.22 -12.05
N THR A 263 2.82 11.91 -12.29
CA THR A 263 2.91 10.89 -11.23
C THR A 263 4.16 11.08 -10.40
N ILE A 264 5.32 11.29 -11.02
CA ILE A 264 6.57 11.56 -10.31
C ILE A 264 6.43 12.79 -9.42
N PHE A 265 5.85 13.88 -9.93
CA PHE A 265 5.60 15.09 -9.15
C PHE A 265 4.70 14.80 -7.93
N CYS A 266 3.59 14.10 -8.13
CA CYS A 266 2.64 13.75 -7.07
C CYS A 266 3.29 12.86 -5.99
N VAL A 267 3.96 11.77 -6.39
CA VAL A 267 4.59 10.84 -5.45
C VAL A 267 5.72 11.52 -4.69
N THR A 268 6.62 12.23 -5.37
CA THR A 268 7.71 12.96 -4.70
C THR A 268 7.16 14.06 -3.78
N GLY A 269 6.08 14.72 -4.17
CA GLY A 269 5.36 15.71 -3.35
C GLY A 269 4.79 15.10 -2.08
N ILE A 270 4.11 13.95 -2.16
CA ILE A 270 3.53 13.24 -1.01
C ILE A 270 4.63 12.70 -0.07
N ILE A 271 5.71 12.14 -0.62
CA ILE A 271 6.88 11.71 0.18
C ILE A 271 7.41 12.90 0.99
N ASN A 272 7.61 14.05 0.34
CA ASN A 272 8.09 15.25 1.00
C ASN A 272 7.07 15.82 2.01
N ALA A 273 5.77 15.72 1.73
CA ALA A 273 4.71 16.17 2.62
C ALA A 273 4.72 15.39 3.95
N PHE A 274 4.83 14.06 3.90
CA PHE A 274 4.93 13.22 5.10
C PHE A 274 6.25 13.42 5.85
N ASN A 275 7.36 13.68 5.14
CA ASN A 275 8.63 14.04 5.77
C ASN A 275 8.54 15.40 6.51
N MET A 276 7.87 16.40 5.90
CA MET A 276 7.73 17.73 6.49
C MET A 276 6.78 17.77 7.71
N ILE A 277 5.70 16.96 7.71
CA ILE A 277 4.74 16.94 8.83
C ILE A 277 5.24 16.13 10.06
N ASP A 278 6.31 15.35 9.93
CA ASP A 278 6.92 14.54 11.01
C ASP A 278 7.70 15.40 12.04
N GLY A 279 7.04 16.40 12.61
CA GLY A 279 7.60 17.33 13.61
C GLY A 279 7.12 17.09 15.05
N LEU A 280 6.14 16.20 15.25
CA LEU A 280 5.52 15.91 16.54
C LEU A 280 5.40 14.40 16.75
N ASN A 281 5.71 13.91 17.96
CA ASN A 281 5.61 12.48 18.28
C ASN A 281 4.20 11.96 17.96
N GLY A 282 4.14 10.89 17.17
CA GLY A 282 2.94 10.17 16.78
C GLY A 282 2.23 10.75 15.57
N LEU A 283 2.56 11.97 15.15
CA LEU A 283 1.76 12.71 14.16
C LEU A 283 1.80 12.05 12.79
N CYS A 284 2.99 11.88 12.20
CA CYS A 284 3.13 11.27 10.88
C CYS A 284 2.55 9.85 10.85
N ALA A 285 2.93 8.99 11.80
CA ALA A 285 2.42 7.63 11.89
C ALA A 285 0.88 7.56 12.07
N ALA A 286 0.27 8.44 12.87
CA ALA A 286 -1.18 8.43 13.06
C ALA A 286 -1.95 8.91 11.82
N MET A 287 -1.40 9.87 11.05
CA MET A 287 -1.96 10.27 9.75
C MET A 287 -1.95 9.09 8.76
N ILE A 288 -0.86 8.32 8.76
CA ILE A 288 -0.72 7.14 7.91
C ILE A 288 -1.69 6.04 8.34
N CYS A 289 -1.88 5.82 9.65
CA CYS A 289 -2.95 4.93 10.13
C CYS A 289 -4.34 5.38 9.65
N SER A 290 -4.63 6.69 9.65
CA SER A 290 -5.91 7.21 9.13
C SER A 290 -6.08 6.89 7.64
N ALA A 291 -5.03 7.06 6.82
CA ALA A 291 -5.08 6.74 5.40
C ALA A 291 -5.25 5.23 5.16
N LEU A 292 -4.54 4.38 5.91
CA LEU A 292 -4.65 2.93 5.83
C LEU A 292 -6.06 2.42 6.18
N VAL A 293 -6.69 2.98 7.21
CA VAL A 293 -8.10 2.69 7.54
C VAL A 293 -9.01 3.10 6.38
N GLY A 294 -8.78 4.25 5.77
CA GLY A 294 -9.51 4.69 4.58
C GLY A 294 -9.37 3.71 3.42
N PHE A 295 -8.16 3.24 3.12
CA PHE A 295 -7.94 2.22 2.08
C PHE A 295 -8.67 0.92 2.38
N ILE A 296 -8.61 0.41 3.61
CA ILE A 296 -9.29 -0.83 4.00
C ILE A 296 -10.81 -0.70 3.81
N ILE A 297 -11.38 0.47 4.09
CA ILE A 297 -12.81 0.71 3.87
C ILE A 297 -13.13 0.79 2.38
N LEU A 298 -12.29 1.48 1.59
CA LEU A 298 -12.49 1.64 0.14
C LEU A 298 -12.34 0.33 -0.64
N THR A 299 -11.39 -0.52 -0.27
CA THR A 299 -11.26 -1.85 -0.91
C THR A 299 -12.39 -2.80 -0.48
N GLY A 300 -13.06 -2.50 0.63
CA GLY A 300 -14.11 -3.32 1.22
C GLY A 300 -13.54 -4.35 2.20
N LEU A 301 -14.35 -4.69 3.21
CA LEU A 301 -13.96 -5.67 4.24
C LEU A 301 -13.88 -7.12 3.70
N ASP A 302 -14.48 -7.38 2.54
CA ASP A 302 -14.43 -8.69 1.87
C ASP A 302 -13.15 -8.86 1.03
N VAL A 303 -12.56 -7.75 0.57
CA VAL A 303 -11.25 -7.67 -0.12
C VAL A 303 -10.24 -7.05 0.83
N ILE A 304 -9.82 -7.84 1.82
CA ILE A 304 -8.81 -7.38 2.77
C ILE A 304 -7.46 -7.32 2.03
N ASN A 305 -6.81 -6.17 2.06
CA ASN A 305 -5.46 -6.03 1.55
C ASN A 305 -4.46 -6.25 2.69
N TYR A 306 -3.78 -7.41 2.71
CA TYR A 306 -2.84 -7.76 3.77
C TYR A 306 -1.71 -6.74 3.94
N ALA A 307 -1.29 -6.04 2.88
CA ALA A 307 -0.24 -5.03 2.98
C ALA A 307 -0.64 -3.89 3.92
N PHE A 308 -1.91 -3.46 3.92
CA PHE A 308 -2.41 -2.41 4.82
C PHE A 308 -2.51 -2.89 6.26
N ILE A 309 -2.95 -4.14 6.47
CA ILE A 309 -3.03 -4.76 7.80
C ILE A 309 -1.63 -4.94 8.42
N ILE A 310 -0.68 -5.45 7.63
CA ILE A 310 0.73 -5.60 8.00
C ILE A 310 1.35 -4.25 8.36
N THR A 311 1.10 -3.22 7.53
CA THR A 311 1.61 -1.86 7.76
C THR A 311 1.00 -1.24 9.01
N LEU A 312 -0.32 -1.39 9.22
CA LEU A 312 -1.00 -0.94 10.44
C LEU A 312 -0.36 -1.59 11.67
N GLY A 313 -0.21 -2.92 11.69
CA GLY A 313 0.39 -3.61 12.83
C GLY A 313 1.81 -3.12 13.13
N ALA A 314 2.64 -2.95 12.10
CA ALA A 314 3.98 -2.38 12.24
C ALA A 314 3.97 -0.95 12.82
N LEU A 315 3.03 -0.09 12.40
CA LEU A 315 2.85 1.26 12.92
C LEU A 315 2.39 1.27 14.38
N PHE A 316 1.46 0.38 14.77
CA PHE A 316 1.01 0.24 16.15
C PHE A 316 2.19 -0.08 17.09
N GLY A 317 3.03 -1.05 16.72
CA GLY A 317 4.22 -1.38 17.50
C GLY A 317 5.22 -0.21 17.62
N PHE A 318 5.41 0.55 16.54
CA PHE A 318 6.26 1.74 16.56
C PHE A 318 5.67 2.87 17.42
N LEU A 319 4.37 3.13 17.30
CA LEU A 319 3.66 4.19 18.05
C LEU A 319 3.80 3.99 19.57
N MET A 320 3.83 2.75 20.06
CA MET A 320 4.09 2.46 21.47
C MET A 320 5.45 3.01 21.95
N TYR A 321 6.50 2.87 21.14
CA TYR A 321 7.80 3.49 21.44
C TYR A 321 7.77 4.99 21.26
N ASN A 322 7.21 5.48 20.16
CA ASN A 322 7.24 6.89 19.79
C ASN A 322 6.45 7.78 20.76
N LEU A 323 5.24 7.36 21.16
CA LEU A 323 4.43 8.03 22.16
C LEU A 323 4.96 7.82 23.59
N GLY A 324 5.74 6.76 23.81
CA GLY A 324 6.42 6.50 25.09
C GLY A 324 5.64 5.61 26.05
N ALA A 325 4.83 4.67 25.53
CA ALA A 325 4.11 3.66 26.32
C ALA A 325 5.07 2.81 27.18
N PHE A 326 6.29 2.54 26.69
CA PHE A 326 7.34 1.85 27.46
C PHE A 326 8.23 2.83 28.27
N GLY A 327 7.73 4.03 28.54
CA GLY A 327 8.43 5.12 29.22
C GLY A 327 9.20 6.04 28.28
N VAL A 328 9.21 7.34 28.59
CA VAL A 328 9.82 8.40 27.76
C VAL A 328 11.31 8.17 27.49
N LYS A 329 12.02 7.47 28.38
CA LYS A 329 13.43 7.10 28.18
C LYS A 329 13.62 6.14 27.01
N ARG A 330 12.61 5.34 26.68
CA ARG A 330 12.62 4.33 25.61
C ARG A 330 12.18 4.84 24.25
N ARG A 331 11.84 6.12 24.13
CA ARG A 331 11.38 6.71 22.87
C ARG A 331 12.32 6.46 21.69
N VAL A 332 11.71 6.25 20.52
CA VAL A 332 12.32 6.14 19.20
C VAL A 332 11.58 7.09 18.27
N PHE A 333 12.30 7.78 17.40
CA PHE A 333 11.75 8.62 16.35
C PHE A 333 11.66 7.87 15.03
N LEU A 334 10.73 8.31 14.18
CA LEU A 334 10.49 7.72 12.88
C LEU A 334 11.71 7.92 11.95
N GLY A 335 12.26 9.13 11.96
CA GLY A 335 13.39 9.54 11.11
C GLY A 335 12.96 9.90 9.69
N ASP A 336 13.86 10.53 8.94
CA ASP A 336 13.62 10.80 7.52
C ASP A 336 13.47 9.48 6.75
N ASN A 337 14.14 8.42 7.21
CA ASN A 337 13.99 7.08 6.69
C ASN A 337 12.56 6.54 6.78
N GLY A 338 11.91 6.62 7.94
CA GLY A 338 10.55 6.10 8.09
C GLY A 338 9.50 6.97 7.42
N SER A 339 9.60 8.30 7.55
CA SER A 339 8.62 9.22 6.96
C SER A 339 8.65 9.20 5.43
N SER A 340 9.84 9.08 4.82
CA SER A 340 9.96 9.00 3.36
C SER A 340 9.42 7.68 2.81
N PHE A 341 9.73 6.55 3.45
CA PHE A 341 9.21 5.25 3.04
C PHE A 341 7.71 5.13 3.21
N LEU A 342 7.15 5.58 4.33
CA LEU A 342 5.71 5.53 4.53
C LEU A 342 4.97 6.52 3.62
N GLY A 343 5.57 7.68 3.31
CA GLY A 343 5.05 8.58 2.29
C GLY A 343 5.05 7.93 0.90
N PHE A 344 6.09 7.19 0.54
CA PHE A 344 6.15 6.37 -0.69
C PHE A 344 5.07 5.29 -0.68
N PHE A 345 4.87 4.60 0.45
CA PHE A 345 3.82 3.60 0.63
C PHE A 345 2.44 4.16 0.37
N ILE A 346 2.08 5.27 1.02
CA ILE A 346 0.76 5.88 0.86
C ILE A 346 0.57 6.43 -0.55
N ALA A 347 1.58 7.09 -1.12
CA ALA A 347 1.49 7.65 -2.48
C ALA A 347 1.24 6.56 -3.53
N TRP A 348 2.01 5.47 -3.49
CA TRP A 348 1.83 4.36 -4.44
C TRP A 348 0.58 3.54 -4.16
N SER A 349 0.13 3.43 -2.91
CA SER A 349 -1.17 2.82 -2.58
C SER A 349 -2.32 3.64 -3.18
N CYS A 350 -2.27 4.96 -3.10
CA CYS A 350 -3.23 5.85 -3.76
C CYS A 350 -3.28 5.58 -5.27
N ILE A 351 -2.13 5.61 -5.94
CA ILE A 351 -2.04 5.45 -7.40
C ILE A 351 -2.47 4.05 -7.84
N TYR A 352 -2.02 3.01 -7.14
CA TYR A 352 -2.35 1.63 -7.48
C TYR A 352 -3.86 1.40 -7.39
N LEU A 353 -4.48 1.76 -6.26
CA LEU A 353 -5.91 1.52 -6.05
C LEU A 353 -6.82 2.41 -6.90
N SER A 354 -6.36 3.60 -7.30
CA SER A 354 -7.10 4.50 -8.19
C SER A 354 -6.76 4.33 -9.67
N SER A 355 -5.91 3.36 -10.03
CA SER A 355 -5.54 3.09 -11.43
C SER A 355 -6.73 2.52 -12.19
N SER A 356 -6.76 2.73 -13.51
CA SER A 356 -7.84 2.24 -14.38
C SER A 356 -8.05 0.72 -14.30
N GLU A 357 -6.99 -0.05 -14.10
CA GLU A 357 -7.05 -1.52 -13.98
C GLU A 357 -7.67 -2.00 -12.66
N ASN A 358 -7.44 -1.29 -11.55
CA ASN A 358 -7.92 -1.71 -10.22
C ASN A 358 -9.22 -1.01 -9.82
N SER A 359 -9.38 0.28 -10.19
CA SER A 359 -10.59 1.11 -10.05
C SER A 359 -11.37 0.97 -8.74
N PHE A 360 -10.69 0.86 -7.60
CA PHE A 360 -11.35 0.77 -6.29
C PHE A 360 -12.02 2.09 -5.88
N PHE A 361 -11.44 3.22 -6.29
CA PHE A 361 -11.99 4.55 -6.04
C PHE A 361 -11.41 5.58 -7.03
N ASN A 362 -12.05 6.73 -7.17
CA ASN A 362 -11.62 7.78 -8.10
C ASN A 362 -10.26 8.42 -7.69
N PRO A 363 -9.34 8.74 -8.62
CA PRO A 363 -8.07 9.41 -8.31
C PRO A 363 -8.19 10.72 -7.52
N VAL A 364 -9.27 11.49 -7.70
CA VAL A 364 -9.54 12.69 -6.89
C VAL A 364 -9.69 12.33 -5.42
N ASN A 365 -10.27 11.16 -5.12
CA ASN A 365 -10.58 10.77 -3.76
C ASN A 365 -9.38 10.23 -2.98
N ALA A 366 -8.31 9.80 -3.66
CA ALA A 366 -6.99 9.58 -3.05
C ALA A 366 -6.52 10.81 -2.27
N LEU A 367 -6.81 12.02 -2.76
CA LEU A 367 -6.31 13.27 -2.17
C LEU A 367 -6.87 13.50 -0.75
N TRP A 368 -8.09 13.05 -0.47
CA TRP A 368 -8.71 13.16 0.85
C TRP A 368 -7.96 12.36 1.93
N LEU A 369 -7.38 11.22 1.56
CA LEU A 369 -6.63 10.35 2.47
C LEU A 369 -5.31 10.98 2.92
N VAL A 370 -4.77 11.90 2.12
CA VAL A 370 -3.52 12.63 2.39
C VAL A 370 -3.73 14.13 2.58
N PHE A 371 -4.99 14.56 2.79
CA PHE A 371 -5.38 15.98 2.79
C PHE A 371 -4.50 16.82 3.71
N ILE A 372 -4.31 16.39 4.97
CA ILE A 372 -3.59 17.18 5.97
C ILE A 372 -2.09 17.33 5.65
N PRO A 373 -1.33 16.24 5.44
CA PRO A 373 0.06 16.36 4.96
C PRO A 373 0.19 17.20 3.69
N LEU A 374 -0.69 16.99 2.71
CA LEU A 374 -0.63 17.67 1.42
C LEU A 374 -0.89 19.18 1.55
N CYS A 375 -1.98 19.58 2.21
CA CYS A 375 -2.32 20.99 2.40
C CYS A 375 -1.31 21.73 3.30
N ASP A 376 -0.77 21.08 4.34
CA ASP A 376 0.28 21.66 5.20
C ASP A 376 1.58 21.88 4.40
N CYS A 377 1.97 20.90 3.59
CA CYS A 377 3.13 21.01 2.69
C CYS A 377 2.97 22.16 1.69
N ILE A 378 1.82 22.22 1.01
CA ILE A 378 1.48 23.29 0.05
C ILE A 378 1.52 24.65 0.76
N TYR A 379 0.87 24.78 1.92
CA TYR A 379 0.85 26.02 2.70
C TYR A 379 2.26 26.52 3.01
N VAL A 380 3.12 25.64 3.55
CA VAL A 380 4.49 26.00 3.92
C VAL A 380 5.32 26.40 2.69
N ILE A 381 5.15 25.74 1.54
CA ILE A 381 5.83 26.14 0.30
C ILE A 381 5.38 27.55 -0.14
N PHE A 382 4.06 27.82 -0.13
CA PHE A 382 3.53 29.13 -0.51
C PHE A 382 3.94 30.25 0.45
N ASP A 383 3.93 30.00 1.76
CA ASP A 383 4.41 30.97 2.75
C ASP A 383 5.89 31.31 2.53
N ARG A 384 6.75 30.30 2.28
CA ARG A 384 8.18 30.49 1.94
C ARG A 384 8.37 31.35 0.70
N LEU A 385 7.63 31.05 -0.37
CA LEU A 385 7.68 31.81 -1.62
C LEU A 385 7.24 33.27 -1.40
N SER A 386 6.18 33.49 -0.61
CA SER A 386 5.68 34.84 -0.30
C SER A 386 6.68 35.69 0.48
N ARG A 387 7.55 35.06 1.29
CA ARG A 387 8.60 35.70 2.08
C ARG A 387 9.97 35.73 1.38
N LYS A 388 10.06 35.28 0.12
CA LYS A 388 11.32 35.13 -0.65
C LYS A 388 12.38 34.28 0.07
N GLN A 389 11.96 33.33 0.90
CA GLN A 389 12.87 32.40 1.57
C GLN A 389 13.21 31.19 0.68
N LYS A 390 14.26 30.45 1.02
CA LYS A 390 14.62 29.23 0.31
C LYS A 390 13.53 28.18 0.54
N ILE A 391 13.02 27.57 -0.53
CA ILE A 391 11.95 26.56 -0.46
C ILE A 391 12.36 25.36 0.43
N PHE A 392 13.65 25.07 0.59
CA PHE A 392 14.16 23.93 1.36
C PHE A 392 14.80 24.30 2.71
N SER A 393 14.54 25.49 3.26
CA SER A 393 14.94 25.80 4.64
C SER A 393 13.93 25.26 5.65
N ALA A 394 14.43 24.74 6.78
CA ALA A 394 13.59 24.27 7.89
C ALA A 394 12.94 25.47 8.60
N GLU A 395 11.62 25.47 8.73
CA GLU A 395 10.85 26.56 9.35
C GLU A 395 9.62 26.00 10.09
N ARG A 396 9.10 26.74 11.07
CA ARG A 396 8.10 26.28 12.06
C ARG A 396 6.65 26.64 11.68
N ASN A 397 6.37 26.95 10.42
CA ASN A 397 5.05 27.45 10.02
C ASN A 397 4.05 26.32 9.71
N HIS A 398 4.39 25.08 10.09
CA HIS A 398 3.47 23.95 10.04
C HIS A 398 2.34 24.15 11.06
N LEU A 399 1.11 23.74 10.73
CA LEU A 399 -0.06 23.94 11.60
C LEU A 399 0.20 23.44 13.03
N HIS A 400 0.83 22.28 13.17
CA HIS A 400 1.11 21.70 14.49
C HIS A 400 2.06 22.54 15.34
N HIS A 401 3.03 23.22 14.72
CA HIS A 401 3.91 24.16 15.43
C HIS A 401 3.18 25.45 15.80
N LEU A 402 2.39 26.01 14.88
CA LEU A 402 1.58 27.20 15.13
C LEU A 402 0.63 27.00 16.32
N LEU A 403 -0.04 25.85 16.38
CA LEU A 403 -0.94 25.51 17.48
C LEU A 403 -0.22 25.37 18.82
N ILE A 404 1.00 24.78 18.83
CA ILE A 404 1.83 24.70 20.04
C ILE A 404 2.27 26.09 20.50
N GLU A 405 2.66 26.96 19.56
CA GLU A 405 3.08 28.34 19.86
C GLU A 405 1.92 29.18 20.42
N LYS A 406 0.67 28.90 20.01
CA LYS A 406 -0.55 29.46 20.62
C LYS A 406 -0.96 28.83 21.95
N GLY A 407 -0.14 27.94 22.52
CA GLY A 407 -0.28 27.42 23.89
C GLY A 407 -0.96 26.06 24.02
N LEU A 408 -1.27 25.36 22.92
CA LEU A 408 -1.77 23.98 22.99
C LEU A 408 -0.65 23.01 23.34
N SER A 409 -0.95 22.03 24.19
CA SER A 409 0.00 20.95 24.50
C SER A 409 0.21 20.06 23.27
N GLY A 410 1.41 19.47 23.13
CA GLY A 410 1.70 18.57 22.00
C GLY A 410 0.72 17.39 21.89
N SER A 411 0.23 16.86 23.01
CA SER A 411 -0.79 15.79 23.00
C SER A 411 -2.14 16.29 22.47
N ASN A 412 -2.56 17.50 22.85
CA ASN A 412 -3.81 18.09 22.34
C ASN A 412 -3.73 18.35 20.84
N VAL A 413 -2.59 18.86 20.37
CA VAL A 413 -2.34 19.08 18.94
C VAL A 413 -2.35 17.75 18.17
N LEU A 414 -1.70 16.71 18.70
CA LEU A 414 -1.76 15.37 18.10
C LEU A 414 -3.21 14.89 17.95
N SER A 415 -3.99 14.90 19.03
CA SER A 415 -5.39 14.46 19.01
C SER A 415 -6.24 15.26 18.02
N LEU A 416 -6.10 16.58 18.01
CA LEU A 416 -6.82 17.45 17.07
C LEU A 416 -6.48 17.11 15.62
N MET A 417 -5.19 16.95 15.32
CA MET A 417 -4.71 16.64 13.98
C MET A 417 -5.20 15.26 13.51
N VAL A 418 -5.23 14.26 14.39
CA VAL A 418 -5.78 12.92 14.08
C VAL A 418 -7.28 12.98 13.80
N ILE A 419 -8.06 13.68 14.64
CA ILE A 419 -9.50 13.87 14.42
C ILE A 419 -9.74 14.55 13.06
N LEU A 420 -8.95 15.58 12.76
CA LEU A 420 -9.06 16.30 11.49
C LEU A 420 -8.74 15.39 10.30
N SER A 421 -7.69 14.57 10.39
CA SER A 421 -7.34 13.57 9.37
C SER A 421 -8.44 12.54 9.14
N MET A 422 -8.97 11.95 10.22
CA MET A 422 -10.07 10.99 10.13
C MET A 422 -11.33 11.64 9.57
N SER A 423 -11.58 12.91 9.88
CA SER A 423 -12.71 13.67 9.33
C SER A 423 -12.57 13.89 7.83
N MET A 424 -11.36 14.26 7.36
CA MET A 424 -11.09 14.42 5.92
C MET A 424 -11.18 13.09 5.18
N MET A 425 -10.63 12.01 5.76
CA MET A 425 -10.79 10.66 5.23
C MET A 425 -12.27 10.28 5.11
N ALA A 426 -13.08 10.48 6.16
CA ALA A 426 -14.51 10.18 6.14
C ALA A 426 -15.29 11.02 5.11
N LEU A 427 -14.92 12.30 4.94
CA LEU A 427 -15.46 13.14 3.87
C LEU A 427 -15.10 12.62 2.49
N GLY A 428 -13.88 12.10 2.30
CA GLY A 428 -13.47 11.44 1.05
C GLY A 428 -14.29 10.18 0.76
N LEU A 429 -14.51 9.34 1.77
CA LEU A 429 -15.39 8.16 1.65
C LEU A 429 -16.84 8.56 1.30
N TYR A 430 -17.35 9.62 1.91
CA TYR A 430 -18.66 10.16 1.57
C TYR A 430 -18.67 10.71 0.13
N ALA A 431 -17.63 11.43 -0.28
CA ALA A 431 -17.51 11.99 -1.61
C ALA A 431 -17.52 10.91 -2.70
N GLU A 432 -16.84 9.78 -2.48
CA GLU A 432 -16.82 8.64 -3.43
C GLU A 432 -18.22 8.09 -3.69
N ASN A 433 -19.02 7.95 -2.63
CA ASN A 433 -20.31 7.29 -2.73
C ASN A 433 -21.44 8.22 -3.23
N TYR A 434 -21.31 9.54 -3.01
CA TYR A 434 -22.42 10.47 -3.18
C TYR A 434 -22.15 11.68 -4.07
N LEU A 435 -20.89 12.01 -4.36
CA LEU A 435 -20.52 13.16 -5.17
C LEU A 435 -19.90 12.70 -6.49
N ASN A 436 -20.10 13.48 -7.55
CA ASN A 436 -19.28 13.31 -8.74
C ASN A 436 -17.85 13.82 -8.48
N SER A 437 -16.89 13.32 -9.25
CA SER A 437 -15.46 13.61 -9.04
C SER A 437 -15.13 15.10 -9.13
N ASN A 438 -15.82 15.84 -10.00
CA ASN A 438 -15.63 17.29 -10.13
C ASN A 438 -16.07 18.04 -8.86
N LEU A 439 -17.22 17.69 -8.28
CA LEU A 439 -17.71 18.30 -7.05
C LEU A 439 -16.86 17.90 -5.85
N SER A 440 -16.39 16.64 -5.80
CA SER A 440 -15.40 16.19 -4.82
C SER A 440 -14.15 17.06 -4.87
N LEU A 441 -13.61 17.32 -6.07
CA LEU A 441 -12.45 18.18 -6.27
C LEU A 441 -12.71 19.63 -5.84
N TYR A 442 -13.86 20.21 -6.20
CA TYR A 442 -14.18 21.58 -5.80
C TYR A 442 -14.31 21.71 -4.28
N LEU A 443 -14.90 20.71 -3.62
CA LEU A 443 -14.97 20.66 -2.16
C LEU A 443 -13.59 20.51 -1.53
N PHE A 444 -12.72 19.66 -2.10
CA PHE A 444 -11.32 19.50 -1.68
C PHE A 444 -10.58 20.84 -1.76
N ILE A 445 -10.68 21.55 -2.89
CA ILE A 445 -10.03 22.85 -3.09
C ILE A 445 -10.57 23.89 -2.09
N LEU A 446 -11.88 23.94 -1.89
CA LEU A 446 -12.51 24.87 -0.94
C LEU A 446 -12.03 24.64 0.50
N LEU A 447 -11.95 23.39 0.94
CA LEU A 447 -11.41 23.04 2.26
C LEU A 447 -9.90 23.29 2.34
N GLY A 448 -9.14 23.05 1.27
CA GLY A 448 -7.72 23.39 1.20
C GLY A 448 -7.47 24.90 1.33
N LEU A 449 -8.32 25.72 0.70
CA LEU A 449 -8.28 27.18 0.85
C LEU A 449 -8.67 27.63 2.26
N SER A 450 -9.67 27.00 2.89
CA SER A 450 -10.05 27.33 4.26
C SER A 450 -8.92 26.98 5.24
N TYR A 451 -8.24 25.84 5.05
CA TYR A 451 -7.04 25.44 5.77
C TYR A 451 -5.91 26.46 5.60
N PHE A 452 -5.67 26.92 4.37
CA PHE A 452 -4.66 27.92 4.05
C PHE A 452 -4.94 29.25 4.76
N LEU A 453 -6.18 29.74 4.70
CA LEU A 453 -6.62 30.97 5.35
C LEU A 453 -6.50 30.87 6.86
N PHE A 454 -6.91 29.74 7.46
CA PHE A 454 -6.80 29.50 8.89
C PHE A 454 -5.36 29.59 9.39
N ASN A 455 -4.42 28.91 8.73
CA ASN A 455 -3.00 29.01 9.10
C ASN A 455 -2.46 30.44 8.95
N ARG A 456 -2.87 31.15 7.88
CA ARG A 456 -2.45 32.55 7.68
C ARG A 456 -2.99 33.50 8.75
N LEU A 457 -4.19 33.23 9.30
CA LEU A 457 -4.73 33.99 10.43
C LEU A 457 -3.96 33.70 11.72
N LEU A 458 -3.58 32.44 11.96
CA LEU A 458 -2.75 32.08 13.12
C LEU A 458 -1.40 32.80 13.10
N LEU A 459 -0.74 32.88 11.95
CA LEU A 459 0.54 33.58 11.77
C LEU A 459 0.49 35.11 11.91
N LYS A 460 -0.67 35.74 11.67
CA LYS A 460 -0.82 37.21 11.75
C LYS A 460 -1.03 37.74 13.17
N ASN A 461 -1.38 36.87 14.11
CA ASN A 461 -1.67 37.24 15.49
C ASN A 461 -0.41 37.21 16.37
N ASP A 462 0.77 37.42 15.77
CA ASP A 462 2.08 37.64 16.38
C ASP A 462 2.73 38.85 15.68
#